data_AF-A0AA38IMD6-F1
#
_entry.id   AF-A0AA38IMD6-F1
#
_cell.length_a   1.000
_cell.length_b   1.000
_cell.length_c   1.000
_cell.angle_alpha   90.00
_cell.angle_beta   90.00
_cell.angle_gamma   90.00
#
_symmetry.space_group_name_H-M   'P 1'
#
loop_
_entity.id
_entity.type
_entity.pdbx_description
1 polymer ?
#
loop_
_entity_poly.entity_id
_entity_poly.type
_entity_poly.pdbx_seq_one_letter_code
_entity_poly.pdbx_strand_id
1 'polypeptide(L)'
;MYIHFFLHGKVIVRIGCPIIIYLTNGYAVSCNIKPRSQVREDEYDYAQPVDGQQKRGIEDHWRKHTLSWLEVETGKVCFTFRPVNDHTLDEDECPPVPPIIRKY
;
A
#
# COMPACT_ATOMS: atom_id res chain seq x y z
N MET A 1 4.96 -8.74 27.44
CA MET A 1 3.95 -8.39 28.47
C MET A 1 2.66 -8.08 27.73
N TYR A 2 1.72 -9.03 27.67
CA TYR A 2 0.47 -8.90 26.92
C TYR A 2 -0.55 -8.14 27.78
N ILE A 3 -1.09 -7.04 27.28
CA ILE A 3 -2.18 -6.32 27.93
C ILE A 3 -3.41 -6.51 27.06
N HIS A 4 -4.37 -7.28 27.56
CA HIS A 4 -5.64 -7.52 26.89
C HIS A 4 -6.61 -6.39 27.27
N PHE A 5 -6.98 -5.55 26.31
CA PHE A 5 -8.11 -4.64 26.45
C PHE A 5 -9.28 -5.20 25.64
N PHE A 6 -10.36 -5.54 26.35
CA PHE A 6 -11.64 -5.92 25.76
C PHE A 6 -12.53 -4.67 25.71
N LEU A 7 -12.79 -4.17 24.50
CA LEU A 7 -13.91 -3.25 24.26
C LEU A 7 -14.81 -3.87 23.18
N HIS A 8 -16.10 -4.05 23.50
CA HIS A 8 -17.16 -4.44 22.57
C HIS A 8 -16.93 -5.75 21.77
N GLY A 9 -16.47 -6.81 22.42
CA GLY A 9 -16.44 -8.16 21.81
C GLY A 9 -15.50 -8.33 20.62
N LYS A 10 -14.71 -7.31 20.26
CA LYS A 10 -13.63 -7.37 19.29
C LYS A 10 -12.32 -7.33 20.04
N VAL A 11 -11.55 -8.41 19.94
CA VAL A 11 -10.22 -8.48 20.53
C VAL A 11 -9.28 -7.62 19.68
N ILE A 12 -9.05 -6.38 20.10
CA ILE A 12 -8.03 -5.52 19.48
C ILE A 12 -6.71 -5.90 20.09
N VAL A 13 -6.06 -6.90 19.47
CA VAL A 13 -4.74 -7.33 19.87
C VAL A 13 -3.72 -6.35 19.31
N ARG A 14 -3.23 -5.41 20.14
CA ARG A 14 -2.00 -4.66 19.85
C ARG A 14 -0.79 -5.57 20.13
N ILE A 15 -0.57 -6.59 19.29
CA ILE A 15 0.75 -7.25 19.23
C ILE A 15 1.67 -6.27 18.50
N GLY A 16 2.80 -5.95 19.13
CA GLY A 16 3.92 -5.32 18.44
C GLY A 16 4.30 -6.17 17.22
N CYS A 17 3.99 -5.64 16.04
CA CYS A 17 4.49 -6.04 14.74
C CYS A 17 4.43 -7.53 14.33
N PRO A 18 3.26 -8.20 14.29
CA PRO A 18 3.10 -9.43 13.52
C PRO A 18 2.72 -9.12 12.05
N ILE A 19 2.14 -7.95 11.78
CA ILE A 19 1.59 -7.58 10.45
C ILE A 19 2.68 -7.57 9.36
N ILE A 20 3.91 -7.17 9.69
CA ILE A 20 5.01 -7.09 8.70
C ILE A 20 5.53 -8.49 8.31
N ILE A 21 5.50 -9.47 9.22
CA ILE A 21 6.07 -10.81 8.97
C ILE A 21 5.17 -11.62 8.01
N TYR A 22 3.85 -11.41 8.05
CA TYR A 22 2.93 -12.05 7.10
C TYR A 22 3.07 -11.51 5.66
N LEU A 23 3.59 -10.28 5.49
CA LEU A 23 3.87 -9.71 4.17
C LEU A 23 5.07 -10.36 3.48
N THR A 24 6.05 -10.86 4.23
CA THR A 24 7.29 -11.44 3.68
C THR A 24 7.22 -12.95 3.48
N ASN A 25 6.39 -13.66 4.24
CA ASN A 25 6.44 -15.13 4.33
C ASN A 25 5.37 -15.88 3.54
N GLY A 26 4.66 -15.24 2.60
CA GLY A 26 3.83 -15.95 1.62
C GLY A 26 2.59 -16.67 2.20
N TYR A 27 2.25 -16.49 3.47
CA TYR A 27 0.98 -16.95 4.06
C TYR A 27 -0.21 -16.04 3.74
N ALA A 28 0.00 -15.08 2.83
CA ALA A 28 -1.00 -14.15 2.35
C ALA A 28 -1.85 -14.82 1.26
N VAL A 29 -3.08 -15.20 1.60
CA VAL A 29 -4.10 -15.52 0.60
C VAL A 29 -4.54 -14.21 -0.03
N SER A 30 -3.82 -13.79 -1.06
CA SER A 30 -4.15 -12.57 -1.77
C SER A 30 -5.04 -12.85 -2.97
N CYS A 31 -6.12 -12.07 -3.06
CA CYS A 31 -6.91 -11.87 -4.25
C CYS A 31 -6.16 -11.00 -5.28
N ASN A 32 -4.90 -11.34 -5.65
CA ASN A 32 -3.99 -10.65 -6.62
C ASN A 32 -2.86 -9.77 -6.01
N ILE A 33 -1.90 -10.37 -5.28
CA ILE A 33 -0.62 -9.69 -4.95
C ILE A 33 0.44 -10.16 -5.95
N LYS A 34 0.99 -9.22 -6.74
CA LYS A 34 2.23 -9.46 -7.47
C LYS A 34 3.43 -9.45 -6.52
N PRO A 35 4.52 -10.17 -6.81
CA PRO A 35 5.77 -10.03 -6.07
C PRO A 35 6.29 -8.59 -6.20
N ARG A 36 6.83 -8.04 -5.10
CA ARG A 36 7.42 -6.70 -5.07
C ARG A 36 8.76 -6.70 -5.82
N SER A 37 8.91 -5.80 -6.79
CA SER A 37 10.18 -5.58 -7.49
C SER A 37 11.12 -4.67 -6.70
N GLN A 38 12.43 -4.76 -6.98
CA GLN A 38 13.45 -3.91 -6.34
C GLN A 38 13.44 -2.47 -6.87
N VAL A 39 12.83 -2.24 -8.02
CA VAL A 39 12.75 -0.93 -8.69
C VAL A 39 11.40 -0.28 -8.36
N ARG A 40 11.38 1.05 -8.23
CA ARG A 40 10.13 1.81 -8.03
C ARG A 40 9.32 1.79 -9.33
N GLU A 41 8.14 1.18 -9.28
CA GLU A 41 7.19 1.12 -10.40
C GLU A 41 5.98 2.01 -10.12
N ASP A 42 5.89 3.11 -10.86
CA ASP A 42 4.75 4.02 -10.83
C ASP A 42 3.84 3.80 -12.05
N GLU A 43 2.75 4.56 -12.14
CA GLU A 43 1.76 4.52 -13.22
C GLU A 43 2.31 4.98 -14.57
N TYR A 44 3.37 5.80 -14.56
CA TYR A 44 4.15 6.25 -15.71
C TYR A 44 5.62 5.98 -15.46
N ASP A 45 6.40 5.89 -16.53
CA ASP A 45 7.85 5.92 -16.42
C ASP A 45 8.33 7.37 -16.34
N TYR A 46 8.49 7.86 -15.11
CA TYR A 46 8.99 9.21 -14.81
C TYR A 46 10.47 9.41 -15.13
N ALA A 47 11.18 8.39 -15.64
CA ALA A 47 12.51 8.57 -16.20
C ALA A 47 12.46 9.15 -17.62
N GLN A 48 11.33 9.06 -18.30
CA GLN A 48 11.09 9.52 -19.68
C GLN A 48 10.03 10.64 -19.71
N PRO A 49 9.97 11.45 -20.77
CA PRO A 49 8.88 12.42 -20.95
C PRO A 49 7.53 11.70 -20.95
N VAL A 50 6.56 12.27 -20.23
CA VAL A 50 5.22 11.68 -20.03
C VAL A 50 4.37 11.77 -21.30
N ASP A 51 4.73 12.66 -22.23
CA ASP A 51 4.02 12.86 -23.50
C ASP A 51 4.03 11.59 -24.36
N GLY A 52 2.85 10.97 -24.48
CA GLY A 52 2.64 9.75 -25.26
C GLY A 52 2.73 8.44 -24.47
N GLN A 53 2.99 8.48 -23.16
CA GLN A 53 2.98 7.28 -22.33
C GLN A 53 1.55 6.84 -21.97
N GLN A 54 1.31 5.52 -22.01
CA GLN A 54 0.05 4.95 -21.53
C GLN A 54 0.08 4.75 -20.00
N LYS A 55 -0.94 5.28 -19.31
CA LYS A 55 -1.10 5.09 -17.86
C LYS A 55 -1.31 3.62 -17.54
N ARG A 56 -0.51 3.06 -16.63
CA ARG A 56 -0.69 1.70 -16.12
C ARG A 56 -1.90 1.63 -15.19
N GLY A 57 -2.65 0.52 -15.25
CA GLY A 57 -3.77 0.25 -14.33
C GLY A 57 -3.30 0.10 -12.88
N ILE A 58 -4.19 0.25 -11.90
CA ILE A 58 -3.86 0.16 -10.47
C ILE A 58 -3.26 -1.19 -10.06
N GLU A 59 -3.54 -2.24 -10.81
CA GLU A 59 -3.00 -3.59 -10.58
C GLU A 59 -1.54 -3.72 -11.05
N ASP A 60 -1.13 -2.90 -12.03
CA ASP A 60 0.16 -3.00 -12.73
C ASP A 60 1.25 -2.02 -12.24
N HIS A 61 0.95 -1.21 -11.21
CA HIS A 61 1.93 -0.34 -10.54
C HIS A 61 1.85 -0.44 -9.03
N TRP A 62 2.92 0.02 -8.35
CA TRP A 62 3.08 -0.08 -6.91
C TRP A 62 2.90 1.26 -6.16
N ARG A 63 2.67 2.37 -6.87
CA ARG A 63 2.30 3.67 -6.27
C ARG A 63 0.87 3.66 -5.71
N LYS A 64 0.66 2.85 -4.67
CA LYS A 64 -0.62 2.64 -3.99
C LYS A 64 -0.40 2.25 -2.53
N HIS A 65 -1.36 2.54 -1.68
CA HIS A 65 -1.33 2.10 -0.29
C HIS A 65 -1.81 0.65 -0.21
N THR A 66 -1.05 -0.19 0.50
CA THR A 66 -1.48 -1.53 0.88
C THR A 66 -2.33 -1.45 2.13
N LEU A 67 -3.57 -1.93 2.05
CA LEU A 67 -4.48 -2.10 3.17
C LEU A 67 -4.55 -3.59 3.51
N SER A 68 -4.34 -3.93 4.77
CA SER A 68 -4.35 -5.31 5.27
C SER A 68 -5.53 -5.53 6.20
N TRP A 69 -6.30 -6.58 5.92
CA TRP A 69 -7.43 -7.03 6.71
C TRP A 69 -7.11 -8.40 7.30
N LEU A 70 -7.39 -8.59 8.58
CA LEU A 70 -7.25 -9.88 9.24
C LEU A 70 -8.64 -10.40 9.60
N GLU A 71 -9.00 -11.56 9.07
CA GLU A 71 -10.17 -12.31 9.49
C GLU A 71 -9.81 -13.12 10.74
N VAL A 72 -10.29 -12.69 11.90
CA VAL A 72 -9.89 -13.24 13.21
C VAL A 72 -10.32 -14.70 13.38
N GLU A 73 -11.44 -15.09 12.76
CA GLU A 73 -12.01 -16.44 12.88
C GLU A 73 -11.21 -17.49 12.11
N THR A 74 -10.68 -17.13 10.93
CA THR A 74 -9.98 -18.05 10.03
C THR A 74 -8.46 -17.85 10.05
N GLY A 75 -7.99 -16.74 10.61
CA GLY A 75 -6.60 -16.31 10.55
C GLY A 75 -6.16 -15.84 9.15
N LYS A 76 -7.08 -15.70 8.20
CA LYS A 76 -6.76 -15.27 6.84
C LYS A 76 -6.43 -13.77 6.81
N VAL A 77 -5.37 -13.44 6.08
CA VAL A 77 -4.98 -12.05 5.85
C VAL A 77 -5.31 -11.68 4.40
N CYS A 78 -6.21 -10.73 4.21
CA CYS A 78 -6.61 -10.21 2.92
C CYS A 78 -5.93 -8.86 2.68
N PHE A 79 -5.43 -8.64 1.47
CA PHE A 79 -4.83 -7.36 1.09
C PHE A 79 -5.66 -6.69 0.02
N THR A 80 -5.85 -5.38 0.18
CA THR A 80 -6.54 -4.51 -0.77
C THR A 80 -5.67 -3.29 -1.03
N PHE A 81 -5.94 -2.57 -2.12
CA PHE A 81 -5.12 -1.43 -2.51
C PHE A 81 -5.97 -0.17 -2.64
N ARG A 82 -5.40 0.96 -2.23
CA ARG A 82 -6.00 2.29 -2.38
C ARG A 82 -5.03 3.21 -3.13
N PRO A 83 -5.50 4.02 -4.09
CA PRO A 83 -4.63 4.99 -4.77
C PRO A 83 -4.09 6.05 -3.81
N VAL A 84 -2.92 6.58 -4.13
CA VAL A 84 -2.35 7.76 -3.47
C VAL A 84 -3.15 8.99 -3.91
N ASN A 85 -3.39 9.94 -2.98
CA ASN A 85 -4.01 11.21 -3.33
C ASN A 85 -2.92 12.23 -3.68
N ASP A 86 -2.90 12.68 -4.92
CA ASP A 86 -1.91 13.64 -5.42
C ASP A 86 -2.37 15.10 -5.33
N HIS A 87 -3.67 15.32 -5.11
CA HIS A 87 -4.22 16.67 -5.00
C HIS A 87 -3.93 17.29 -3.63
N THR A 88 -3.55 18.57 -3.64
CA THR A 88 -3.44 19.39 -2.44
C THR A 88 -4.82 19.91 -2.02
N LEU A 89 -4.90 20.52 -0.84
CA LEU A 89 -6.16 21.11 -0.35
C LEU A 89 -6.53 22.38 -1.14
N ASP A 90 -5.51 23.15 -1.55
CA ASP A 90 -5.62 24.34 -2.39
C ASP A 90 -4.44 24.33 -3.37
N GLU A 91 -4.75 24.28 -4.67
CA GLU A 91 -3.75 24.20 -5.74
C GLU A 91 -3.09 25.56 -6.02
N ASP A 92 -3.76 26.66 -5.69
CA ASP A 92 -3.24 28.02 -5.91
C ASP A 92 -2.18 28.39 -4.86
N GLU A 93 -2.40 27.96 -3.61
CA GLU A 93 -1.43 28.17 -2.53
C GLU A 93 -0.25 27.19 -2.64
N CYS A 94 -0.51 25.93 -2.96
CA CYS A 94 0.51 24.89 -3.01
C CYS A 94 0.25 23.90 -4.15
N PRO A 95 0.99 24.01 -5.27
CA PRO A 95 0.83 23.10 -6.39
C PRO A 95 1.37 21.70 -6.04
N PRO A 96 0.76 20.64 -6.57
CA PRO A 96 1.21 19.27 -6.34
C PRO A 96 2.58 19.03 -7.01
N VAL A 97 3.46 18.31 -6.30
CA VAL A 97 4.78 17.97 -6.80
C VAL A 97 4.72 16.63 -7.56
N PRO A 98 5.03 16.60 -8.86
CA PRO A 98 5.01 15.36 -9.62
C PRO A 98 6.13 14.40 -9.16
N PRO A 99 5.94 13.08 -9.28
CA PRO A 99 6.99 12.13 -8.96
C PRO A 99 8.21 12.29 -9.88
N ILE A 100 9.40 12.32 -9.29
CA ILE A 100 10.68 12.38 -10.01
C ILE A 100 11.65 11.33 -9.49
N ILE A 101 12.73 11.07 -10.22
CA ILE A 101 13.81 10.21 -9.74
C ILE A 101 14.44 10.84 -8.49
N ARG A 102 14.33 10.15 -7.35
CA ARG A 102 14.85 10.58 -6.05
C ARG A 102 16.34 10.20 -5.93
N LYS A 103 17.22 11.19 -6.03
CA LYS A 103 18.68 11.07 -5.78
C LYS A 103 19.06 12.06 -4.66
N TYR A 104 20.06 11.70 -3.84
CA TYR A 104 20.56 12.50 -2.72
C TYR A 104 21.98 12.96 -2.95
#